data_AF-A0A3A8B019-F1
#
_entry.id   AF-A0A3A8B019-F1
#
_cell.length_a   1.000
_cell.length_b   1.000
_cell.length_c   1.000
_cell.angle_alpha   90.00
_cell.angle_beta   90.00
_cell.angle_gamma   90.00
#
_symmetry.space_group_name_H-M   'P 1'
#
loop_
_entity.id
_entity.type
_entity.pdbx_description
1 polymer ?
#
loop_
_entity_poly.entity_id
_entity_poly.type
_entity_poly.pdbx_seq_one_letter_code
_entity_poly.pdbx_strand_id
1 'polypeptide(L)'
;MKLTSPRNRRFTPSAQEAGAPAFLWWLVGIMALIELALSLADSGVFGLPSLRWRVFALGAFWQPLFAGAAPPIYPGQTAVMFITHAFLHGGFAHLALNSVVLLSLGKFLSAHFGAVRTLLVLFLSAVAGGACFGLLSSSPAPMIGASGAVFGLIGLWQAMDYRMRRRAGLSLQPILTAILGLIAANIALFAILSGGLAWEAHLGGWIAGWLAGQSFARR
;
A
#
# COMPACT_ATOMS: atom_id res chain seq x y z
N MET A 1 -14.56 -55.02 -12.15
CA MET A 1 -14.59 -53.98 -11.10
C MET A 1 -13.15 -53.70 -10.65
N LYS A 2 -12.48 -52.68 -11.21
CA LYS A 2 -11.10 -52.30 -10.83
C LYS A 2 -11.18 -51.01 -10.01
N LEU A 3 -10.93 -51.11 -8.70
CA LEU A 3 -10.80 -49.97 -7.80
C LEU A 3 -9.42 -49.35 -8.00
N THR A 4 -9.35 -48.20 -8.67
CA THR A 4 -8.14 -47.38 -8.73
C THR A 4 -8.02 -46.57 -7.45
N SER A 5 -6.93 -46.76 -6.71
CA SER A 5 -6.63 -46.00 -5.50
C SER A 5 -6.41 -44.51 -5.79
N PRO A 6 -6.77 -43.59 -4.87
CA PRO A 6 -6.45 -42.19 -5.04
C PRO A 6 -4.93 -41.99 -4.87
N ARG A 7 -4.27 -41.43 -5.88
CA ARG A 7 -2.88 -40.95 -5.74
C ARG A 7 -2.84 -39.87 -4.67
N ASN A 8 -2.29 -40.22 -3.51
CA ASN A 8 -1.88 -39.29 -2.48
C ASN A 8 -0.80 -38.35 -3.06
N ARG A 9 -1.21 -37.18 -3.57
CA ARG A 9 -0.27 -36.08 -3.85
C ARG A 9 0.20 -35.56 -2.51
N ARG A 10 1.34 -36.08 -2.04
CA ARG A 10 2.08 -35.45 -0.94
C ARG A 10 2.34 -34.00 -1.35
N PHE A 11 1.76 -33.07 -0.61
CA PHE A 11 2.09 -31.66 -0.69
C PHE A 11 3.54 -31.55 -0.19
N THR A 12 4.52 -31.58 -1.09
CA THR A 12 5.88 -31.16 -0.75
C THR A 12 5.81 -29.64 -0.59
N PRO A 13 6.02 -29.09 0.62
CA PRO A 13 6.19 -27.65 0.77
C PRO A 13 7.36 -27.28 -0.14
N SER A 14 7.11 -26.50 -1.20
CA SER A 14 8.20 -25.84 -1.90
C SER A 14 8.97 -25.08 -0.85
N ALA A 15 10.29 -25.27 -0.79
CA ALA A 15 11.18 -24.63 0.18
C ALA A 15 10.72 -23.20 0.39
N GLN A 16 10.12 -22.95 1.57
CA GLN A 16 9.58 -21.66 1.91
C GLN A 16 10.79 -20.74 1.98
N GLU A 17 11.00 -19.91 0.95
CA GLU A 17 12.12 -18.95 0.94
C GLU A 17 12.11 -18.22 2.29
N ALA A 18 13.21 -18.30 3.03
CA ALA A 18 13.27 -17.82 4.41
C ALA A 18 12.99 -16.29 4.48
N GLY A 19 13.17 -15.55 3.38
CA GLY A 19 12.99 -14.11 3.26
C GLY A 19 11.67 -13.67 2.60
N ALA A 20 11.43 -12.36 2.60
CA ALA A 20 10.40 -11.75 1.76
C ALA A 20 10.80 -11.84 0.27
N PRO A 21 9.85 -12.01 -0.67
CA PRO A 21 10.15 -12.02 -2.10
C PRO A 21 10.97 -10.80 -2.56
N ALA A 22 11.89 -11.02 -3.50
CA ALA A 22 12.82 -10.00 -3.96
C ALA A 22 12.14 -8.68 -4.38
N PHE A 23 10.96 -8.73 -5.00
CA PHE A 23 10.25 -7.51 -5.43
C PHE A 23 9.88 -6.58 -4.27
N LEU A 24 9.58 -7.12 -3.07
CA LEU A 24 9.27 -6.27 -1.90
C LEU A 24 10.53 -5.56 -1.41
N TRP A 25 11.67 -6.25 -1.43
CA TRP A 25 12.96 -5.65 -1.13
C TRP A 25 13.37 -4.61 -2.16
N TRP A 26 13.09 -4.83 -3.45
CA TRP A 26 13.31 -3.81 -4.48
C TRP A 26 12.46 -2.56 -4.23
N LEU A 27 11.16 -2.72 -3.92
CA LEU A 27 10.29 -1.59 -3.60
C LEU A 27 10.82 -0.81 -2.38
N VAL A 28 11.11 -1.51 -1.27
CA VAL A 28 11.65 -0.87 -0.06
C VAL A 28 13.01 -0.22 -0.33
N GLY A 29 13.89 -0.88 -1.06
CA GLY A 29 15.21 -0.37 -1.41
C GLY A 29 15.15 0.90 -2.27
N ILE A 30 14.25 0.95 -3.25
CA ILE A 30 14.02 2.16 -4.06
C ILE A 30 13.54 3.31 -3.17
N MET A 31 12.54 3.07 -2.32
CA MET A 31 12.02 4.11 -1.43
C MET A 31 13.08 4.58 -0.41
N ALA A 32 13.88 3.66 0.12
CA ALA A 32 14.98 3.97 1.03
C ALA A 32 16.08 4.78 0.35
N LEU A 33 16.43 4.44 -0.90
CA LEU A 33 17.40 5.21 -1.68
C LEU A 33 16.92 6.64 -1.93
N ILE A 34 15.63 6.80 -2.27
CA ILE A 34 15.02 8.13 -2.45
C ILE A 34 15.06 8.91 -1.13
N GLU A 35 14.59 8.34 -0.02
CA GLU A 35 14.58 9.03 1.27
C GLU A 35 16.00 9.37 1.77
N LEU A 36 16.97 8.49 1.54
CA LEU A 36 18.38 8.75 1.87
C LEU A 36 18.94 9.89 1.06
N ALA A 37 18.72 9.91 -0.26
CA ALA A 37 19.14 10.98 -1.13
C ALA A 37 18.54 12.33 -0.72
N LEU A 38 17.24 12.35 -0.39
CA LEU A 38 16.57 13.56 0.08
C LEU A 38 17.08 14.02 1.43
N SER A 39 17.30 13.11 2.37
CA SER A 39 17.82 13.44 3.72
C SER A 39 19.25 13.96 3.68
N LEU A 40 20.10 13.42 2.80
CA LEU A 40 21.46 13.91 2.58
C LEU A 40 21.46 15.30 1.90
N ALA A 41 20.47 15.58 1.05
CA ALA A 41 20.31 16.92 0.48
C ALA A 41 19.83 17.94 1.51
N ASP A 42 18.91 17.54 2.39
CA ASP A 42 18.44 18.37 3.50
C ASP A 42 19.56 18.69 4.50
N SER A 43 20.51 17.77 4.70
CA SER A 43 21.68 17.98 5.57
C SER A 43 22.83 18.76 4.92
N GLY A 44 22.70 19.13 3.64
CA GLY A 44 23.72 19.87 2.90
C GLY A 44 24.92 19.04 2.44
N VAL A 45 24.85 17.71 2.52
CA VAL A 45 25.93 16.81 2.07
C VAL A 45 26.09 16.85 0.55
N PHE A 46 24.99 16.93 -0.20
CA PHE A 46 25.01 17.13 -1.66
C PHE A 46 23.73 17.79 -2.17
N GLY A 47 23.76 18.26 -3.42
CA GLY A 47 22.56 18.77 -4.09
C GLY A 47 22.08 20.13 -3.57
N LEU A 48 20.86 20.51 -3.96
CA LEU A 48 20.25 21.77 -3.54
C LEU A 48 19.45 21.57 -2.26
N PRO A 49 19.46 22.51 -1.29
CA PRO A 49 18.60 22.43 -0.09
C PRO A 49 17.10 22.34 -0.41
N SER A 50 16.68 22.72 -1.62
CA SER A 50 15.29 22.63 -2.10
C SER A 50 14.96 21.31 -2.81
N LEU A 51 15.88 20.34 -2.84
CA LEU A 51 15.71 19.12 -3.63
C LEU A 51 14.48 18.33 -3.21
N ARG A 52 14.25 18.14 -1.90
CA ARG A 52 13.04 17.45 -1.41
C ARG A 52 11.76 18.07 -1.93
N TRP A 53 11.65 19.39 -1.80
CA TRP A 53 10.48 20.11 -2.28
C TRP A 53 10.29 19.95 -3.79
N ARG A 54 11.36 20.02 -4.58
CA ARG A 54 11.29 19.79 -6.04
C ARG A 54 10.81 18.38 -6.36
N VAL A 55 11.33 17.37 -5.66
CA VAL A 55 10.90 15.97 -5.86
C VAL A 55 9.42 15.80 -5.47
N PHE A 56 8.96 16.43 -4.39
CA PHE A 56 7.55 16.39 -4.00
C PHE A 56 6.66 17.14 -5.01
N ALA A 57 7.08 18.32 -5.45
CA ALA A 57 6.36 19.08 -6.47
C ALA A 57 6.16 18.27 -7.76
N LEU A 58 7.13 17.43 -8.13
CA LEU A 58 7.07 16.62 -9.35
C LEU A 58 6.40 15.24 -9.17
N GLY A 59 6.54 14.62 -8.00
CA GLY A 59 6.20 13.21 -7.79
C GLY A 59 5.12 12.93 -6.75
N ALA A 60 4.77 13.87 -5.88
CA ALA A 60 3.69 13.69 -4.92
C ALA A 60 2.31 13.78 -5.60
N PHE A 61 1.28 13.30 -4.92
CA PHE A 61 -0.09 13.49 -5.38
C PHE A 61 -0.59 14.86 -4.90
N TRP A 62 -1.02 15.69 -5.83
CA TRP A 62 -1.52 17.04 -5.56
C TRP A 62 -3.01 17.11 -5.86
N GLN A 63 -3.82 17.29 -4.82
CA GLN A 63 -5.27 17.46 -4.99
C GLN A 63 -5.61 18.66 -5.91
N PRO A 64 -4.93 19.82 -5.83
CA PRO A 64 -5.20 20.93 -6.75
C PRO A 64 -4.94 20.60 -8.23
N LEU A 65 -3.95 19.74 -8.53
CA LEU A 65 -3.72 19.27 -9.91
C LEU A 65 -4.81 18.30 -10.37
N PHE A 66 -5.27 17.42 -9.48
CA PHE A 66 -6.37 16.50 -9.75
C PHE A 66 -7.68 17.24 -10.02
N ALA A 67 -7.97 18.27 -9.22
CA ALA A 67 -9.17 19.10 -9.34
C ALA A 67 -9.13 20.09 -10.51
N GLY A 68 -8.00 20.20 -11.24
CA GLY A 68 -7.82 21.19 -12.30
C GLY A 68 -7.70 22.63 -11.79
N ALA A 69 -7.46 22.83 -10.49
CA ALA A 69 -7.30 24.14 -9.86
C ALA A 69 -5.88 24.72 -10.07
N ALA A 70 -4.91 23.89 -10.45
CA ALA A 70 -3.57 24.30 -10.82
C ALA A 70 -3.05 23.51 -12.04
N PRO A 71 -2.23 24.12 -12.91
CA PRO A 71 -1.67 23.43 -14.06
C PRO A 71 -0.54 22.46 -13.64
N PRO A 72 -0.37 21.32 -14.33
CA PRO A 72 0.77 20.45 -14.10
C PRO A 72 2.09 21.12 -14.50
N ILE A 73 3.17 20.76 -13.80
CA ILE A 73 4.54 21.22 -14.05
C ILE A 73 5.11 20.60 -15.34
N TYR A 74 4.71 19.38 -15.66
CA TYR A 74 5.13 18.67 -16.88
C TYR A 74 3.99 17.81 -17.47
N PRO A 75 4.02 17.54 -18.79
CA PRO A 75 3.02 16.69 -19.43
C PRO A 75 2.95 15.30 -18.77
N GLY A 76 1.73 14.88 -18.40
CA GLY A 76 1.49 13.57 -17.79
C GLY A 76 1.60 13.52 -16.26
N GLN A 77 1.94 14.64 -15.58
CA GLN A 77 2.03 14.67 -14.12
C GLN A 77 0.75 14.18 -13.43
N THR A 78 -0.42 14.63 -13.91
CA THR A 78 -1.74 14.23 -13.36
C THR A 78 -2.01 12.73 -13.46
N ALA A 79 -1.35 12.02 -14.38
CA ALA A 79 -1.46 10.56 -14.51
C ALA A 79 -0.43 9.83 -13.64
N VAL A 80 0.85 10.23 -13.71
CA VAL A 80 1.91 9.51 -12.98
C VAL A 80 1.84 9.70 -11.47
N MET A 81 1.27 10.82 -11.00
CA MET A 81 1.13 11.11 -9.57
C MET A 81 0.27 10.08 -8.82
N PHE A 82 -0.54 9.26 -9.50
CA PHE A 82 -1.28 8.14 -8.89
C PHE A 82 -0.40 6.99 -8.43
N ILE A 83 0.84 6.92 -8.92
CA ILE A 83 1.82 5.88 -8.57
C ILE A 83 3.03 6.48 -7.85
N THR A 84 3.58 7.59 -8.37
CA THR A 84 4.85 8.13 -7.88
C THR A 84 4.77 8.58 -6.42
N HIS A 85 3.60 9.02 -5.95
CA HIS A 85 3.40 9.44 -4.56
C HIS A 85 3.73 8.33 -3.55
N ALA A 86 3.48 7.07 -3.91
CA ALA A 86 3.70 5.92 -3.05
C ALA A 86 5.19 5.66 -2.76
N PHE A 87 6.10 6.21 -3.57
CA PHE A 87 7.54 6.04 -3.39
C PHE A 87 8.18 7.16 -2.55
N LEU A 88 7.48 8.26 -2.33
CA LEU A 88 7.97 9.42 -1.59
C LEU A 88 7.61 9.30 -0.12
N HIS A 89 8.55 9.68 0.76
CA HIS A 89 8.34 9.68 2.20
C HIS A 89 8.81 11.00 2.82
N GLY A 90 8.27 11.30 4.00
CA GLY A 90 8.54 12.53 4.75
C GLY A 90 9.62 12.33 5.81
N GLY A 91 10.49 11.32 5.65
CA GLY A 91 11.47 10.91 6.65
C GLY A 91 11.51 9.40 6.89
N PHE A 92 12.62 8.95 7.50
CA PHE A 92 12.88 7.53 7.75
C PHE A 92 11.85 6.85 8.65
N ALA A 93 11.27 7.54 9.64
CA ALA A 93 10.24 6.96 10.50
C ALA A 93 8.97 6.61 9.69
N HIS A 94 8.54 7.50 8.81
CA HIS A 94 7.40 7.27 7.93
C HIS A 94 7.68 6.11 6.94
N LEU A 95 8.88 6.06 6.35
CA LEU A 95 9.31 4.95 5.50
C LEU A 95 9.37 3.60 6.25
N ALA A 96 9.92 3.59 7.47
CA ALA A 96 10.09 2.38 8.27
C ALA A 96 8.74 1.74 8.59
N LEU A 97 7.76 2.54 9.02
CA LEU A 97 6.40 2.05 9.32
C LEU A 97 5.75 1.38 8.10
N ASN A 98 5.87 1.99 6.92
CA ASN A 98 5.37 1.38 5.68
C ASN A 98 6.14 0.10 5.31
N SER A 99 7.47 0.14 5.42
CA SER A 99 8.36 -0.97 5.03
C SER A 99 8.13 -2.21 5.88
N VAL A 100 7.90 -2.05 7.19
CA VAL A 100 7.60 -3.17 8.10
C VAL A 100 6.34 -3.90 7.64
N VAL A 101 5.27 -3.17 7.31
CA VAL A 101 4.02 -3.80 6.86
C VAL A 101 4.16 -4.37 5.45
N LEU A 102 4.81 -3.66 4.53
CA LEU A 102 5.06 -4.15 3.16
C LEU A 102 5.84 -5.47 3.17
N LEU A 103 6.92 -5.56 3.95
CA LEU A 103 7.75 -6.77 4.00
C LEU A 103 7.04 -7.91 4.72
N SER A 104 6.43 -7.65 5.88
CA SER A 104 5.77 -8.69 6.68
C SER A 104 4.50 -9.21 6.01
N LEU A 105 3.52 -8.32 5.79
CA LEU A 105 2.22 -8.70 5.23
C LEU A 105 2.33 -9.02 3.73
N GLY A 106 3.21 -8.31 3.00
CA GLY A 106 3.46 -8.62 1.60
C GLY A 106 4.09 -9.99 1.39
N LYS A 107 5.03 -10.41 2.26
CA LYS A 107 5.58 -11.79 2.23
C LYS A 107 4.47 -12.82 2.44
N PHE A 108 3.66 -12.63 3.48
CA PHE A 108 2.56 -13.54 3.81
C PHE A 108 1.56 -13.66 2.65
N LEU A 109 1.12 -12.53 2.09
CA LEU A 109 0.15 -12.53 0.98
C LEU A 109 0.77 -13.03 -0.33
N SER A 110 2.06 -12.80 -0.57
CA SER A 110 2.75 -13.35 -1.75
C SER A 110 2.85 -14.86 -1.68
N ALA A 111 3.06 -15.44 -0.49
CA ALA A 111 3.05 -16.89 -0.30
C ALA A 111 1.65 -17.50 -0.56
N HIS A 112 0.58 -16.75 -0.29
CA HIS A 112 -0.79 -17.23 -0.48
C HIS A 112 -1.34 -17.00 -1.90
N PHE A 113 -1.09 -15.82 -2.47
CA PHE A 113 -1.68 -15.39 -3.75
C PHE A 113 -0.70 -15.42 -4.93
N GLY A 114 0.60 -15.52 -4.66
CA GLY A 114 1.68 -15.40 -5.64
C GLY A 114 2.15 -13.95 -5.81
N ALA A 115 3.44 -13.78 -6.12
CA ALA A 115 4.10 -12.48 -6.22
C ALA A 115 3.40 -11.49 -7.16
N VAL A 116 2.97 -11.96 -8.35
CA VAL A 116 2.31 -11.10 -9.36
C VAL A 116 1.01 -10.51 -8.82
N ARG A 117 0.18 -11.30 -8.14
CA ARG A 117 -1.10 -10.82 -7.60
C ARG A 117 -0.88 -9.82 -6.46
N THR A 118 0.08 -10.08 -5.59
CA THR A 118 0.43 -9.15 -4.51
C THR A 118 0.96 -7.84 -5.08
N LEU A 119 1.83 -7.89 -6.10
CA LEU A 119 2.33 -6.70 -6.77
C LEU A 119 1.21 -5.89 -7.44
N LEU A 120 0.29 -6.57 -8.14
CA LEU A 120 -0.88 -5.91 -8.73
C LEU A 120 -1.75 -5.23 -7.68
N VAL A 121 -2.00 -5.88 -6.54
CA VAL A 121 -2.78 -5.28 -5.45
C VAL A 121 -2.09 -4.05 -4.89
N LEU A 122 -0.76 -4.07 -4.69
CA LEU A 122 -0.02 -2.91 -4.23
C LEU A 122 -0.22 -1.69 -5.16
N PHE A 123 -0.05 -1.88 -6.47
CA PHE A 123 -0.20 -0.78 -7.42
C PHE A 123 -1.65 -0.33 -7.59
N LEU A 124 -2.61 -1.26 -7.66
CA LEU A 124 -4.03 -0.91 -7.73
C LEU A 124 -4.49 -0.15 -6.49
N SER A 125 -3.99 -0.52 -5.30
CA SER A 125 -4.27 0.19 -4.06
C SER A 125 -3.58 1.55 -3.97
N ALA A 126 -2.39 1.73 -4.56
CA ALA A 126 -1.79 3.06 -4.69
C ALA A 126 -2.64 3.98 -5.58
N VAL A 127 -3.14 3.48 -6.71
CA VAL A 127 -4.04 4.21 -7.61
C VAL A 127 -5.37 4.53 -6.92
N ALA A 128 -6.01 3.53 -6.31
CA ALA A 128 -7.29 3.73 -5.62
C ALA A 128 -7.15 4.67 -4.42
N GLY A 129 -6.04 4.61 -3.70
CA GLY A 129 -5.71 5.56 -2.64
C GLY A 129 -5.58 6.99 -3.17
N GLY A 130 -4.84 7.18 -4.27
CA GLY A 130 -4.75 8.48 -4.95
C GLY A 130 -6.12 8.99 -5.42
N ALA A 131 -6.96 8.11 -5.97
CA ALA A 131 -8.30 8.47 -6.41
C ALA A 131 -9.19 8.92 -5.24
N CYS A 132 -9.22 8.18 -4.13
CA CYS A 132 -9.98 8.57 -2.95
C CYS A 132 -9.45 9.88 -2.35
N PHE A 133 -8.13 10.07 -2.26
CA PHE A 133 -7.56 11.33 -1.79
C PHE A 133 -7.95 12.50 -2.71
N GLY A 134 -7.83 12.35 -4.03
CA GLY A 134 -8.22 13.38 -4.98
C GLY A 134 -9.71 13.77 -4.91
N LEU A 135 -10.58 12.79 -4.68
CA LEU A 135 -12.03 12.99 -4.62
C LEU A 135 -12.55 13.52 -3.29
N LEU A 136 -11.88 13.18 -2.17
CA LEU A 136 -12.41 13.43 -0.83
C LEU A 136 -11.62 14.48 -0.04
N SER A 137 -10.32 14.66 -0.33
CA SER A 137 -9.50 15.63 0.38
C SER A 137 -9.73 17.05 -0.13
N SER A 138 -9.69 18.01 0.79
CA SER A 138 -9.62 19.45 0.49
C SER A 138 -8.24 20.03 0.79
N SER A 139 -7.26 19.19 1.15
CA SER A 139 -5.93 19.63 1.55
C SER A 139 -5.14 20.14 0.33
N PRO A 140 -4.55 21.34 0.39
CA PRO A 140 -3.60 21.80 -0.62
C PRO A 140 -2.22 21.16 -0.47
N ALA A 141 -1.97 20.46 0.66
CA ALA A 141 -0.70 19.80 0.92
C ALA A 141 -0.54 18.55 0.04
N PRO A 142 0.70 18.21 -0.37
CA PRO A 142 0.94 17.00 -1.14
C PRO A 142 0.69 15.76 -0.31
N MET A 143 0.08 14.75 -0.91
CA MET A 143 0.06 13.40 -0.37
C MET A 143 1.28 12.61 -0.87
N ILE A 144 1.93 11.93 0.07
CA ILE A 144 3.08 11.05 -0.14
C ILE A 144 2.95 9.80 0.74
N GLY A 145 3.61 8.72 0.36
CA GLY A 145 3.79 7.53 1.18
C GLY A 145 3.12 6.29 0.62
N ALA A 146 3.72 5.13 0.88
CA ALA A 146 3.21 3.84 0.41
C ALA A 146 1.95 3.35 1.15
N SER A 147 1.39 4.14 2.08
CA SER A 147 0.39 3.68 3.02
C SER A 147 -0.92 3.28 2.35
N GLY A 148 -1.33 3.93 1.26
CA GLY A 148 -2.46 3.46 0.44
C GLY A 148 -2.26 2.03 -0.08
N ALA A 149 -1.07 1.70 -0.56
CA ALA A 149 -0.73 0.35 -1.00
C ALA A 149 -0.70 -0.65 0.18
N VAL A 150 -0.18 -0.23 1.33
CA VAL A 150 -0.17 -1.01 2.58
C VAL A 150 -1.59 -1.34 3.06
N PHE A 151 -2.49 -0.35 3.07
CA PHE A 151 -3.89 -0.58 3.39
C PHE A 151 -4.57 -1.51 2.38
N GLY A 152 -4.10 -1.53 1.13
CA GLY A 152 -4.42 -2.55 0.14
C GLY A 152 -4.09 -3.98 0.58
N LEU A 153 -2.89 -4.21 1.09
CA LEU A 153 -2.52 -5.51 1.65
C LEU A 153 -3.40 -5.88 2.84
N ILE A 154 -3.70 -4.92 3.72
CA ILE A 154 -4.60 -5.11 4.87
C ILE A 154 -6.02 -5.48 4.41
N GLY A 155 -6.54 -4.82 3.38
CA GLY A 155 -7.84 -5.13 2.78
C GLY A 155 -7.87 -6.52 2.14
N LEU A 156 -6.82 -6.89 1.41
CA LEU A 156 -6.67 -8.22 0.80
C LEU A 156 -6.63 -9.32 1.87
N TRP A 157 -5.87 -9.10 2.95
CA TRP A 157 -5.80 -10.02 4.07
C TRP A 157 -7.16 -10.20 4.76
N GLN A 158 -7.88 -9.10 5.04
CA GLN A 158 -9.19 -9.18 5.67
C GLN A 158 -10.25 -9.85 4.78
N ALA A 159 -10.21 -9.64 3.45
CA ALA A 159 -11.07 -10.36 2.52
C ALA A 159 -10.78 -11.87 2.52
N MET A 160 -9.51 -12.25 2.61
CA MET A 160 -9.11 -13.66 2.76
C MET A 160 -9.63 -14.27 4.07
N ASP A 161 -9.42 -13.61 5.20
CA ASP A 161 -9.89 -14.06 6.52
C ASP A 161 -11.43 -14.13 6.57
N TYR A 162 -12.12 -13.13 6.00
CA TYR A 162 -13.57 -13.10 5.87
C TYR A 162 -14.10 -14.35 5.17
N ARG A 163 -13.51 -14.70 4.03
CA ARG A 163 -13.94 -15.85 3.24
C ARG A 163 -13.67 -17.17 3.95
N MET A 164 -12.51 -17.29 4.59
CA MET A 164 -12.17 -18.48 5.38
C MET A 164 -13.20 -18.67 6.50
N ARG A 165 -13.47 -17.65 7.30
CA ARG A 165 -14.45 -17.70 8.40
C ARG A 165 -15.85 -18.01 7.92
N ARG A 166 -16.31 -17.36 6.84
CA ARG A 166 -17.61 -17.62 6.22
C ARG A 166 -17.77 -19.08 5.79
N ARG A 167 -16.73 -19.67 5.17
CA ARG A 167 -16.74 -21.07 4.73
C ARG A 167 -16.73 -22.05 5.91
N ALA A 168 -16.05 -21.70 6.99
CA ALA A 168 -15.95 -22.51 8.20
C ALA A 168 -17.10 -22.27 9.20
N GLY A 169 -18.07 -21.39 8.89
CA GLY A 169 -19.14 -21.03 9.83
C GLY A 169 -18.65 -20.32 11.09
N LEU A 170 -17.46 -19.71 11.06
CA LEU A 170 -16.85 -19.04 12.21
C LEU A 170 -17.37 -17.61 12.35
N SER A 171 -17.30 -17.09 13.59
CA SER A 171 -17.65 -15.71 13.90
C SER A 171 -16.81 -14.71 13.09
N LEU A 172 -17.49 -13.67 12.59
CA LEU A 172 -16.89 -12.53 11.88
C LEU A 172 -16.50 -11.39 12.82
N GLN A 173 -16.78 -11.52 14.11
CA GLN A 173 -16.48 -10.49 15.11
C GLN A 173 -15.02 -10.02 15.05
N PRO A 174 -14.00 -10.90 14.90
CA PRO A 174 -12.61 -10.45 14.83
C PRO A 174 -12.32 -9.53 13.64
N ILE A 175 -13.00 -9.71 12.51
CA ILE A 175 -12.85 -8.84 11.33
C ILE A 175 -13.48 -7.48 11.62
N LEU A 176 -14.69 -7.47 12.18
CA LEU A 176 -15.35 -6.22 12.55
C LEU A 176 -14.53 -5.43 13.57
N THR A 177 -13.98 -6.11 14.58
CA THR A 177 -13.09 -5.50 15.57
C THR A 177 -11.82 -4.95 14.92
N ALA A 178 -11.21 -5.67 13.97
CA ALA A 178 -10.03 -5.16 13.25
C ALA A 178 -10.35 -3.92 12.41
N ILE A 179 -11.49 -3.89 11.70
CA ILE A 179 -11.94 -2.71 10.94
C ILE A 179 -12.17 -1.52 11.87
N LEU A 180 -12.89 -1.71 12.98
CA LEU A 180 -13.12 -0.66 13.97
C LEU A 180 -11.82 -0.14 14.59
N GLY A 181 -10.88 -1.04 14.87
CA GLY A 181 -9.54 -0.68 15.34
C GLY A 181 -8.76 0.16 14.34
N LEU A 182 -8.81 -0.18 13.05
CA LEU A 182 -8.19 0.61 11.98
C LEU A 182 -8.82 1.99 11.84
N ILE A 183 -10.15 2.09 11.93
CA ILE A 183 -10.86 3.38 11.91
C ILE A 183 -10.43 4.24 13.09
N ALA A 184 -10.45 3.68 14.31
CA ALA A 184 -10.02 4.38 15.51
C ALA A 184 -8.55 4.84 15.42
N ALA A 185 -7.66 4.00 14.90
CA ALA A 185 -6.26 4.35 14.69
C ALA A 185 -6.10 5.49 13.66
N ASN A 186 -6.88 5.50 12.58
CA ASN A 186 -6.86 6.59 11.59
C ASN A 186 -7.32 7.91 12.21
N ILE A 187 -8.42 7.90 12.98
CA ILE A 187 -8.91 9.09 13.67
C ILE A 187 -7.87 9.62 14.66
N ALA A 188 -7.29 8.74 15.47
CA ALA A 188 -6.28 9.11 16.45
C ALA A 188 -5.02 9.69 15.79
N LEU A 189 -4.50 9.03 14.74
CA LEU A 189 -3.32 9.51 14.01
C LEU A 189 -3.60 10.81 13.26
N PHE A 190 -4.80 10.98 12.68
CA PHE A 190 -5.20 12.23 12.06
C PHE A 190 -5.19 13.39 13.06
N ALA A 191 -5.71 13.17 14.27
CA ALA A 191 -5.67 14.17 15.34
C ALA A 191 -4.24 14.47 15.82
N ILE A 192 -3.43 13.43 16.09
CA ILE A 192 -2.04 13.57 16.55
C ILE A 192 -1.19 14.33 15.52
N LEU A 193 -1.41 14.08 14.24
CA LEU A 193 -0.69 14.72 13.14
C LEU A 193 -1.32 16.03 12.68
N SER A 194 -2.27 16.59 13.45
CA SER A 194 -2.93 17.87 13.14
C SER A 194 -3.51 17.93 11.71
N GLY A 195 -4.12 16.82 11.28
CA GLY A 195 -4.69 16.67 9.94
C GLY A 195 -3.70 16.23 8.86
N GLY A 196 -2.43 15.98 9.18
CA GLY A 196 -1.40 15.54 8.23
C GLY A 196 -1.50 14.08 7.77
N LEU A 197 -2.57 13.36 8.09
CA LEU A 197 -2.80 11.98 7.69
C LEU A 197 -3.75 11.90 6.49
N ALA A 198 -3.29 11.35 5.37
CA ALA A 198 -4.11 11.06 4.19
C ALA A 198 -4.98 9.80 4.40
N TRP A 199 -5.94 9.85 5.33
CA TRP A 199 -6.83 8.73 5.65
C TRP A 199 -7.69 8.30 4.44
N GLU A 200 -7.95 9.22 3.51
CA GLU A 200 -8.67 8.95 2.27
C GLU A 200 -7.93 7.91 1.42
N ALA A 201 -6.60 8.00 1.38
CA ALA A 201 -5.78 7.04 0.67
C ALA A 201 -5.78 5.66 1.33
N HIS A 202 -5.86 5.62 2.66
CA HIS A 202 -6.02 4.37 3.41
C HIS A 202 -7.35 3.70 3.08
N LEU A 203 -8.44 4.47 3.03
CA LEU A 203 -9.76 3.97 2.63
C LEU A 203 -9.74 3.41 1.20
N GLY A 204 -9.27 4.19 0.23
CA GLY A 204 -9.21 3.77 -1.17
C GLY A 204 -8.33 2.53 -1.38
N GLY A 205 -7.17 2.51 -0.72
CA GLY A 205 -6.27 1.37 -0.70
C GLY A 205 -6.95 0.10 -0.17
N TRP A 206 -7.58 0.19 1.00
CA TRP A 206 -8.30 -0.91 1.64
C TRP A 206 -9.43 -1.45 0.77
N ILE A 207 -10.24 -0.57 0.16
CA ILE A 207 -11.34 -0.97 -0.74
C ILE A 207 -10.78 -1.79 -1.91
N ALA A 208 -9.73 -1.31 -2.58
CA ALA A 208 -9.13 -2.01 -3.71
C ALA A 208 -8.60 -3.40 -3.31
N GLY A 209 -7.92 -3.48 -2.16
CA GLY A 209 -7.43 -4.75 -1.61
C GLY A 209 -8.55 -5.73 -1.28
N TRP A 210 -9.61 -5.26 -0.61
CA TRP A 210 -10.77 -6.06 -0.26
C TRP A 210 -11.43 -6.64 -1.52
N LEU A 211 -11.72 -5.79 -2.52
CA LEU A 211 -12.33 -6.22 -3.78
C LEU A 211 -11.44 -7.21 -4.54
N ALA A 212 -10.12 -7.00 -4.56
CA ALA A 212 -9.19 -7.95 -5.16
C ALA A 212 -9.24 -9.32 -4.48
N GLY A 213 -9.30 -9.37 -3.15
CA GLY A 213 -9.44 -10.62 -2.38
C GLY A 213 -10.73 -11.39 -2.67
N GLN A 214 -11.81 -10.67 -2.99
CA GLN A 214 -13.06 -11.28 -3.46
C GLN A 214 -12.94 -11.83 -4.88
N SER A 215 -12.08 -11.27 -5.73
CA SER A 215 -11.91 -11.72 -7.13
C SER A 215 -11.00 -12.94 -7.27
N PHE A 216 -9.93 -13.04 -6.47
CA PHE A 216 -9.01 -14.18 -6.46
C PHE A 216 -9.66 -15.47 -5.95
N ALA A 217 -10.88 -15.35 -5.43
CA ALA A 217 -11.76 -16.41 -4.99
C ALA A 217 -12.28 -17.36 -6.06
N ARG A 218 -12.29 -16.92 -7.31
CA ARG A 218 -12.99 -17.61 -8.39
C ARG A 218 -12.12 -18.72 -8.97
N ARG A 219 -11.91 -19.80 -8.19
CA ARG A 219 -11.54 -21.15 -8.63
C ARG A 219 -12.02 -22.17 -7.61
#